data_AF-A0A9E2SDF1-F1
#
_entry.id   AF-A0A9E2SDF1-F1
#
_cell.length_a   1.000
_cell.length_b   1.000
_cell.length_c   1.000
_cell.angle_alpha   90.00
_cell.angle_beta   90.00
_cell.angle_gamma   90.00
#
_symmetry.space_group_name_H-M   'P 1'
#
loop_
_entity.id
_entity.type
_entity.pdbx_description
1 polymer ?
#
loop_
_entity_poly.entity_id
_entity_poly.type
_entity_poly.pdbx_seq_one_letter_code
_entity_poly.pdbx_strand_id
1 'polypeptide(L)'
;MKHRIIKLILAVAVICLGGQLSAQTVAKAKMKVLFVGYDPSKQMPESKRSYPGMMSKELFAKEYPVRMPAFKALLSQYFTEVATIDCRDWKPSDSDPYDVTIFDFKTKELEPTRQDTDANGRTTKYVSARYLPDNFSKPVVFIASTANEMGDRIGLKLDWLCLCLDADAHHMNLQHPIFKGPINKVSPTMVMKNTPDGIFHYSSGDTMPKQLPMWRVDKTGYLDGECRIGLVSRGSRFTEGPDAEVISSGVCQKDVTAVALGRHGNFFLWGFGSSPADMTDEAQKVFVNVVAYMKQFDGKMAITKKYNQTMATTDQVREIPKELTRAKYDDYVAMIKDFNTQNAKRKKELDEKKAAGKTLTSSEEESLMYIGREEAISTWEEFTTRIMGKYAATFGNDVTGFQKYINDNLDYVYCDAAAFYDYTIDSSVQKIGVSNHSIKLLDTCVKMMEDNNDPALALSVLKKYTAENFTTAKEWKKWIAKNRSKLYFSETNGYRFMINTYN
;
A
#
# COMPACT_ATOMS: atom_id res chain seq x y z
N MET A 1 44.92 -66.93 -9.24
CA MET A 1 43.80 -66.30 -9.97
C MET A 1 42.81 -65.55 -9.05
N LYS A 2 43.29 -64.87 -7.99
CA LYS A 2 42.47 -64.07 -7.06
C LYS A 2 43.07 -62.69 -6.71
N HIS A 3 44.11 -62.24 -7.41
CA HIS A 3 44.81 -60.97 -7.12
C HIS A 3 44.89 -60.01 -8.32
N ARG A 4 44.28 -60.33 -9.46
CA ARG A 4 44.18 -59.44 -10.63
C ARG A 4 42.81 -58.79 -10.83
N ILE A 5 41.79 -59.21 -10.06
CA ILE A 5 40.42 -58.65 -10.15
C ILE A 5 40.22 -57.45 -9.20
N ILE A 6 41.03 -57.32 -8.14
CA ILE A 6 40.87 -56.23 -7.14
C ILE A 6 41.48 -54.91 -7.62
N LYS A 7 42.47 -54.93 -8.53
CA LYS A 7 43.08 -53.71 -9.07
C LYS A 7 42.31 -53.05 -10.23
N LEU A 8 41.35 -53.76 -10.85
CA LEU A 8 40.51 -53.20 -11.91
C LEU A 8 39.23 -52.53 -11.35
N ILE A 9 38.80 -52.89 -10.13
CA ILE A 9 37.63 -52.28 -9.48
C ILE A 9 38.02 -50.99 -8.73
N LEU A 10 39.27 -50.86 -8.27
CA LEU A 10 39.76 -49.63 -7.64
C LEU A 10 40.09 -48.49 -8.63
N ALA A 11 40.34 -48.80 -9.90
CA ALA A 11 40.62 -47.79 -10.94
C ALA A 11 39.34 -47.23 -11.60
N VAL A 12 38.21 -47.93 -11.50
CA VAL A 12 36.90 -47.45 -11.99
C VAL A 12 36.11 -46.73 -10.89
N ALA A 13 36.43 -46.95 -9.62
CA ALA A 13 35.79 -46.27 -8.49
C ALA A 13 36.33 -44.86 -8.18
N VAL A 14 37.46 -44.44 -8.77
CA VAL A 14 38.06 -43.11 -8.55
C VAL A 14 37.78 -42.12 -9.71
N ILE A 15 37.18 -42.58 -10.82
CA ILE A 15 36.77 -41.69 -11.93
C ILE A 15 35.31 -41.22 -11.79
N CYS A 16 34.54 -41.72 -10.81
CA CYS A 16 33.16 -41.30 -10.54
C CYS A 16 33.00 -40.31 -9.37
N LEU A 17 34.09 -39.74 -8.83
CA LEU A 17 34.05 -38.70 -7.79
C LEU A 17 34.59 -37.33 -8.25
N GLY A 18 34.89 -37.20 -9.54
CA GLY A 18 35.07 -35.92 -10.21
C GLY A 18 33.78 -35.48 -10.90
N GLY A 19 32.63 -35.59 -10.22
CA GLY A 19 31.44 -34.87 -10.64
C GLY A 19 31.79 -33.39 -10.58
N GLN A 20 32.17 -32.82 -11.71
CA GLN A 20 32.14 -31.38 -11.90
C GLN A 20 30.74 -30.98 -11.44
N LEU A 21 30.66 -30.35 -10.26
CA LEU A 21 29.67 -29.34 -9.97
C LEU A 21 29.88 -28.28 -11.05
N SER A 22 29.40 -28.58 -12.25
CA SER A 22 29.00 -27.56 -13.19
C SER A 22 27.89 -26.87 -12.45
N ALA A 23 28.23 -25.82 -11.70
CA ALA A 23 27.30 -24.75 -11.47
C ALA A 23 26.75 -24.46 -12.86
N GLN A 24 25.53 -24.90 -13.15
CA GLN A 24 24.83 -24.47 -14.34
C GLN A 24 24.84 -22.95 -14.21
N THR A 25 25.73 -22.31 -14.94
CA THR A 25 25.73 -20.86 -15.10
C THR A 25 24.45 -20.56 -15.85
N VAL A 26 23.37 -20.33 -15.08
CA VAL A 26 22.11 -19.86 -15.61
C VAL A 26 22.44 -18.60 -16.38
N ALA A 27 22.09 -18.57 -17.67
CA ALA A 27 22.33 -17.41 -18.49
C ALA A 27 21.63 -16.20 -17.85
N LYS A 28 22.39 -15.17 -17.50
CA LYS A 28 21.85 -13.96 -16.88
C LYS A 28 20.92 -13.25 -17.87
N ALA A 29 19.80 -12.73 -17.37
CA ALA A 29 18.92 -11.87 -18.15
C ALA A 29 19.65 -10.58 -18.54
N LYS A 30 19.56 -10.22 -19.83
CA LYS A 30 20.13 -8.99 -20.40
C LYS A 30 19.36 -7.78 -19.88
N MET A 31 19.80 -7.28 -18.73
CA MET A 31 19.17 -6.21 -18.00
C MET A 31 20.18 -5.45 -17.15
N LYS A 32 19.99 -4.13 -17.07
CA LYS A 32 20.74 -3.22 -16.22
C LYS A 32 19.89 -2.80 -15.02
N VAL A 33 20.34 -3.12 -13.82
CA VAL A 33 19.62 -2.80 -12.57
C VAL A 33 20.44 -1.84 -11.72
N LEU A 34 19.81 -0.77 -11.28
CA LEU A 34 20.36 0.13 -10.26
C LEU A 34 19.72 -0.19 -8.92
N PHE A 35 20.53 -0.52 -7.92
CA PHE A 35 20.07 -0.63 -6.53
C PHE A 35 20.48 0.61 -5.74
N VAL A 36 19.50 1.30 -5.15
CA VAL A 36 19.67 2.53 -4.38
C VAL A 36 19.42 2.22 -2.91
N GLY A 37 20.48 2.26 -2.11
CA GLY A 37 20.42 1.98 -0.67
C GLY A 37 21.55 2.65 0.08
N TYR A 38 21.74 2.37 1.36
CA TYR A 38 22.90 2.92 2.08
C TYR A 38 24.19 2.18 1.71
N ASP A 39 25.21 2.92 1.32
CA ASP A 39 26.55 2.40 1.11
C ASP A 39 27.23 2.17 2.46
N PRO A 40 27.62 0.92 2.80
CA PRO A 40 28.21 0.61 4.10
C PRO A 40 29.62 1.20 4.28
N SER A 41 30.25 1.73 3.23
CA SER A 41 31.50 2.49 3.35
C SER A 41 31.29 3.89 3.95
N LYS A 42 30.05 4.37 4.01
CA LYS A 42 29.68 5.65 4.60
C LYS A 42 29.13 5.47 6.01
N GLN A 43 29.07 6.59 6.74
CA GLN A 43 28.52 6.58 8.09
C GLN A 43 27.03 6.20 8.08
N MET A 44 26.67 5.27 8.97
CA MET A 44 25.29 4.90 9.28
C MET A 44 24.51 6.14 9.73
N PRO A 45 23.31 6.39 9.17
CA PRO A 45 22.50 7.53 9.60
C PRO A 45 22.04 7.34 11.05
N GLU A 46 21.97 8.44 11.79
CA GLU A 46 21.35 8.46 13.12
C GLU A 46 19.86 8.82 13.00
N SER A 47 19.01 8.18 13.80
CA SER A 47 17.58 8.50 13.92
C SER A 47 17.26 9.05 15.31
N LYS A 48 16.37 10.05 15.37
CA LYS A 48 15.83 10.59 16.63
C LYS A 48 14.54 9.89 17.09
N ARG A 49 14.01 8.99 16.26
CA ARG A 49 12.83 8.15 16.53
C ARG A 49 13.24 6.69 16.29
N SER A 50 12.40 5.90 15.66
CA SER A 50 12.72 4.54 15.22
C SER A 50 13.65 4.54 14.00
N TYR A 51 14.39 3.44 13.82
CA TYR A 51 15.08 3.15 12.56
C TYR A 51 14.10 2.58 11.52
N PRO A 52 14.49 2.49 10.24
CA PRO A 52 13.60 1.99 9.17
C PRO A 52 12.90 0.67 9.53
N GLY A 53 11.64 0.50 9.15
CA GLY A 53 10.86 -0.68 9.52
C GLY A 53 10.67 -0.87 11.03
N MET A 54 10.68 0.22 11.81
CA MET A 54 10.53 0.22 13.28
C MET A 54 11.61 -0.58 14.03
N MET A 55 12.79 -0.77 13.42
CA MET A 55 13.88 -1.49 14.06
C MET A 55 14.50 -0.71 15.23
N SER A 56 15.11 -1.45 16.16
CA SER A 56 16.06 -0.91 17.12
C SER A 56 17.33 -0.40 16.44
N LYS A 57 18.12 0.42 17.15
CA LYS A 57 19.43 0.87 16.68
C LYS A 57 20.37 -0.31 16.48
N GLU A 58 20.32 -1.27 17.39
CA GLU A 58 21.17 -2.46 17.41
C GLU A 58 20.89 -3.36 16.21
N LEU A 59 19.61 -3.58 15.89
CA LEU A 59 19.22 -4.36 14.72
C LEU A 59 19.62 -3.64 13.43
N PHE A 60 19.37 -2.34 13.32
CA PHE A 60 19.78 -1.58 12.13
C PHE A 60 21.31 -1.55 11.96
N ALA A 61 22.07 -1.41 13.04
CA ALA A 61 23.54 -1.45 13.00
C ALA A 61 24.08 -2.81 12.51
N LYS A 62 23.41 -3.92 12.86
CA LYS A 62 23.73 -5.25 12.32
C LYS A 62 23.39 -5.39 10.84
N GLU A 63 22.26 -4.81 10.42
CA GLU A 63 21.79 -4.87 9.03
C GLU A 63 22.60 -3.98 8.08
N TYR A 64 23.01 -2.80 8.55
CA TYR A 64 23.68 -1.76 7.76
C TYR A 64 24.85 -2.25 6.90
N PRO A 65 25.86 -2.98 7.43
CA PRO A 65 27.01 -3.41 6.64
C PRO A 65 26.69 -4.48 5.59
N VAL A 66 25.56 -5.19 5.71
CA VAL A 66 25.27 -6.39 4.91
C VAL A 66 24.11 -6.24 3.92
N ARG A 67 23.19 -5.30 4.14
CA ARG A 67 21.95 -5.19 3.33
C ARG A 67 22.21 -4.90 1.86
N MET A 68 22.86 -3.79 1.53
CA MET A 68 23.15 -3.43 0.14
C MET A 68 24.04 -4.48 -0.55
N PRO A 69 25.11 -5.01 0.08
CA PRO A 69 25.85 -6.14 -0.47
C PRO A 69 25.00 -7.39 -0.76
N ALA A 70 24.06 -7.74 0.12
CA ALA A 70 23.19 -8.90 -0.08
C ALA A 70 22.27 -8.73 -1.30
N PHE A 71 21.67 -7.54 -1.49
CA PHE A 71 20.89 -7.24 -2.70
C PHE A 71 21.75 -7.26 -3.96
N LYS A 72 22.92 -6.63 -3.93
CA LYS A 72 23.86 -6.66 -5.06
C LYS A 72 24.23 -8.09 -5.43
N ALA A 73 24.53 -8.93 -4.44
CA ALA A 73 24.88 -10.33 -4.64
C ALA A 73 23.73 -11.13 -5.27
N LEU A 74 22.51 -11.02 -4.74
CA LEU A 74 21.33 -11.69 -5.29
C LEU A 74 21.09 -11.26 -6.75
N LEU A 75 20.99 -9.96 -7.01
CA LEU A 75 20.69 -9.42 -8.34
C LEU A 75 21.77 -9.81 -9.36
N SER A 76 23.05 -9.79 -8.95
CA SER A 76 24.18 -10.13 -9.83
C SER A 76 24.20 -11.59 -10.27
N GLN A 77 23.46 -12.49 -9.59
CA GLN A 77 23.30 -13.87 -10.05
C GLN A 77 22.42 -13.95 -11.30
N TYR A 78 21.46 -13.02 -11.46
CA TYR A 78 20.41 -13.11 -12.48
C TYR A 78 20.49 -12.06 -13.57
N PHE A 79 21.18 -10.93 -13.35
CA PHE A 79 21.22 -9.81 -14.29
C PHE A 79 22.63 -9.52 -14.79
N THR A 80 22.75 -9.14 -16.07
CA THR A 80 24.03 -8.86 -16.71
C THR A 80 24.80 -7.70 -16.10
N GLU A 81 24.09 -6.67 -15.63
CA GLU A 81 24.71 -5.46 -15.07
C GLU A 81 23.92 -5.01 -13.84
N VAL A 82 24.61 -4.91 -12.69
CA VAL A 82 24.03 -4.47 -11.42
C VAL A 82 24.96 -3.43 -10.82
N ALA A 83 24.45 -2.22 -10.66
CA ALA A 83 25.14 -1.13 -9.98
C ALA A 83 24.47 -0.83 -8.65
N THR A 84 25.23 -0.21 -7.76
CA THR A 84 24.76 0.28 -6.46
C THR A 84 25.13 1.74 -6.31
N ILE A 85 24.25 2.54 -5.70
CA ILE A 85 24.52 3.94 -5.34
C ILE A 85 23.97 4.22 -3.95
N ASP A 86 24.69 5.07 -3.21
CA ASP A 86 24.19 5.55 -1.92
C ASP A 86 22.93 6.41 -2.13
N CYS A 87 21.85 6.12 -1.40
CA CYS A 87 20.58 6.84 -1.56
C CYS A 87 20.69 8.36 -1.34
N ARG A 88 21.68 8.82 -0.58
CA ARG A 88 21.92 10.25 -0.33
C ARG A 88 22.57 10.96 -1.52
N ASP A 89 23.21 10.21 -2.41
CA ASP A 89 23.90 10.73 -3.59
C ASP A 89 23.06 10.62 -4.87
N TRP A 90 22.04 9.76 -4.87
CA TRP A 90 21.20 9.52 -6.04
C TRP A 90 20.49 10.80 -6.51
N LYS A 91 20.48 11.01 -7.83
CA LYS A 91 19.65 11.99 -8.54
C LYS A 91 18.80 11.29 -9.61
N PRO A 92 17.67 11.87 -10.04
CA PRO A 92 16.79 11.27 -11.04
C PRO A 92 17.47 10.75 -12.30
N SER A 93 18.46 11.48 -12.83
CA SER A 93 19.18 11.08 -14.05
C SER A 93 20.12 9.88 -13.87
N ASP A 94 20.45 9.48 -12.64
CA ASP A 94 21.25 8.28 -12.40
C ASP A 94 20.48 7.00 -12.78
N SER A 95 19.15 7.06 -12.83
CA SER A 95 18.30 5.95 -13.27
C SER A 95 18.22 5.82 -14.80
N ASP A 96 18.61 6.83 -15.57
CA ASP A 96 18.45 6.85 -17.04
C ASP A 96 19.14 5.68 -17.77
N PRO A 97 20.38 5.27 -17.40
CA PRO A 97 21.08 4.17 -18.07
C PRO A 97 20.55 2.77 -17.71
N TYR A 98 19.63 2.66 -16.75
CA TYR A 98 19.17 1.38 -16.19
C TYR A 98 17.76 1.05 -16.65
N ASP A 99 17.47 -0.24 -16.78
CA ASP A 99 16.14 -0.73 -17.13
C ASP A 99 15.18 -0.62 -15.94
N VAL A 100 15.69 -0.84 -14.73
CA VAL A 100 14.90 -0.82 -13.48
C VAL A 100 15.77 -0.26 -12.35
N THR A 101 15.18 0.62 -11.54
CA THR A 101 15.77 1.12 -10.29
C THR A 101 15.04 0.53 -9.08
N ILE A 102 15.78 0.04 -8.09
CA ILE A 102 15.24 -0.48 -6.84
C ILE A 102 15.58 0.52 -5.73
N PHE A 103 14.58 1.03 -5.01
CA PHE A 103 14.79 1.90 -3.86
C PHE A 103 14.51 1.15 -2.56
N ASP A 104 15.56 1.01 -1.76
CA ASP A 104 15.52 0.40 -0.43
C ASP A 104 15.35 1.43 0.70
N PHE A 105 15.74 2.68 0.43
CA PHE A 105 15.57 3.82 1.32
C PHE A 105 15.24 5.07 0.52
N LYS A 106 14.56 6.03 1.16
CA LYS A 106 14.33 7.35 0.55
C LYS A 106 15.64 8.07 0.23
N THR A 107 15.60 8.84 -0.85
CA THR A 107 16.75 9.59 -1.35
C THR A 107 16.80 11.00 -0.77
N LYS A 108 17.73 11.83 -1.24
CA LYS A 108 17.73 13.26 -0.92
C LYS A 108 16.48 13.94 -1.50
N GLU A 109 15.88 14.82 -0.70
CA GLU A 109 14.74 15.63 -1.12
C GLU A 109 15.13 16.56 -2.28
N LEU A 110 14.31 16.57 -3.34
CA LEU A 110 14.35 17.54 -4.43
C LEU A 110 13.69 18.85 -4.00
N GLU A 111 12.60 18.74 -3.24
CA GLU A 111 11.91 19.86 -2.59
C GLU A 111 11.57 19.44 -1.15
N PRO A 112 11.87 20.26 -0.14
CA PRO A 112 11.56 19.91 1.23
C PRO A 112 10.06 20.01 1.52
N THR A 113 9.64 19.36 2.62
CA THR A 113 8.28 19.51 3.16
C THR A 113 7.96 20.99 3.38
N ARG A 114 6.74 21.40 3.01
CA ARG A 114 6.25 22.77 3.22
C ARG A 114 4.96 22.75 4.03
N GLN A 115 4.86 23.65 5.01
CA GLN A 115 3.65 23.91 5.77
C GLN A 115 3.24 25.37 5.56
N ASP A 116 2.11 25.58 4.90
CA ASP A 116 1.54 26.91 4.76
C ASP A 116 0.69 27.18 6.02
N THR A 117 0.82 28.36 6.61
CA THR A 117 0.09 28.78 7.81
C THR A 117 -0.78 29.99 7.54
N ASP A 118 -1.89 30.13 8.28
CA ASP A 118 -2.66 31.37 8.30
C ASP A 118 -2.00 32.44 9.19
N ALA A 119 -2.60 33.63 9.22
CA ALA A 119 -2.15 34.75 10.06
C ALA A 119 -2.12 34.44 11.57
N ASN A 120 -2.80 33.37 12.01
CA ASN A 120 -2.84 32.91 13.41
C ASN A 120 -1.86 31.75 13.67
N GLY A 121 -0.99 31.41 12.70
CA GLY A 121 -0.01 30.33 12.82
C GLY A 121 -0.62 28.93 12.69
N ARG A 122 -1.87 28.79 12.27
CA ARG A 122 -2.50 27.48 12.04
C ARG A 122 -2.12 26.96 10.67
N THR A 123 -1.69 25.71 10.59
CA THR A 123 -1.40 25.06 9.29
C THR A 123 -2.67 25.01 8.44
N THR A 124 -2.63 25.68 7.28
CA THR A 124 -3.69 25.68 6.27
C THR A 124 -3.45 24.66 5.18
N LYS A 125 -2.17 24.33 4.92
CA LYS A 125 -1.80 23.32 3.93
C LYS A 125 -0.50 22.63 4.29
N TYR A 126 -0.51 21.31 4.21
CA TYR A 126 0.69 20.48 4.30
C TYR A 126 1.04 19.98 2.89
N VAL A 127 2.31 20.12 2.51
CA VAL A 127 2.86 19.60 1.26
C VAL A 127 4.04 18.69 1.60
N SER A 128 3.91 17.40 1.32
CA SER A 128 4.98 16.42 1.54
C SER A 128 6.23 16.75 0.71
N ALA A 129 7.40 16.35 1.21
CA ALA A 129 8.66 16.46 0.48
C ALA A 129 8.59 15.71 -0.86
N ARG A 130 9.33 16.23 -1.85
CA ARG A 130 9.44 15.62 -3.17
C ARG A 130 10.75 14.86 -3.28
N TYR A 131 10.68 13.58 -3.62
CA TYR A 131 11.86 12.74 -3.89
C TYR A 131 11.98 12.33 -5.37
N LEU A 132 10.86 12.37 -6.10
CA LEU A 132 10.77 12.04 -7.52
C LEU A 132 10.14 13.20 -8.32
N PRO A 133 10.60 13.45 -9.56
CA PRO A 133 9.91 14.32 -10.51
C PRO A 133 8.50 13.81 -10.84
N ASP A 134 7.56 14.71 -11.12
CA ASP A 134 6.17 14.36 -11.52
C ASP A 134 6.10 13.55 -12.83
N ASN A 135 7.14 13.62 -13.64
CA ASN A 135 7.31 12.94 -14.93
C ASN A 135 8.33 11.79 -14.87
N PHE A 136 8.68 11.28 -13.69
CA PHE A 136 9.63 10.17 -13.56
C PHE A 136 9.05 8.90 -14.20
N SER A 137 9.65 8.46 -15.31
CA SER A 137 9.07 7.43 -16.18
C SER A 137 9.79 6.08 -16.13
N LYS A 138 10.93 6.00 -15.45
CA LYS A 138 11.72 4.76 -15.36
C LYS A 138 11.06 3.74 -14.45
N PRO A 139 11.14 2.43 -14.74
CA PRO A 139 10.60 1.40 -13.87
C PRO A 139 11.26 1.37 -12.49
N VAL A 140 10.43 1.24 -11.46
CA VAL A 140 10.83 1.27 -10.05
C VAL A 140 10.26 0.10 -9.27
N VAL A 141 11.09 -0.49 -8.42
CA VAL A 141 10.66 -1.36 -7.32
C VAL A 141 10.99 -0.66 -6.00
N PHE A 142 9.97 -0.38 -5.19
CA PHE A 142 10.12 0.10 -3.83
C PHE A 142 10.10 -1.07 -2.85
N ILE A 143 10.99 -1.02 -1.86
CA ILE A 143 10.97 -1.94 -0.73
C ILE A 143 10.30 -1.26 0.47
N ALA A 144 9.28 -1.92 1.01
CA ALA A 144 8.51 -1.52 2.20
C ALA A 144 8.08 -0.03 2.17
N SER A 145 8.37 0.71 3.24
CA SER A 145 7.91 2.10 3.45
C SER A 145 8.36 3.09 2.39
N THR A 146 9.45 2.78 1.68
CA THR A 146 10.04 3.66 0.67
C THR A 146 9.03 4.03 -0.43
N ALA A 147 8.07 3.15 -0.70
CA ALA A 147 6.98 3.40 -1.64
C ALA A 147 6.15 4.64 -1.30
N ASN A 148 5.71 4.77 -0.05
CA ASN A 148 4.96 5.95 0.37
C ASN A 148 5.88 7.15 0.53
N GLU A 149 7.04 6.98 1.17
CA GLU A 149 7.97 8.08 1.46
C GLU A 149 8.36 8.84 0.18
N MET A 150 8.59 8.14 -0.92
CA MET A 150 8.95 8.76 -2.21
C MET A 150 7.76 8.97 -3.16
N GLY A 151 6.69 8.18 -3.01
CA GLY A 151 5.57 8.12 -3.95
C GLY A 151 4.37 9.00 -3.61
N ASP A 152 4.20 9.39 -2.34
CA ASP A 152 3.04 10.17 -1.89
C ASP A 152 2.90 11.49 -2.67
N ARG A 153 4.01 12.24 -2.78
CA ARG A 153 4.00 13.56 -3.42
C ARG A 153 3.64 13.55 -4.90
N ILE A 154 3.90 12.44 -5.59
CA ILE A 154 3.58 12.27 -7.03
C ILE A 154 2.24 11.51 -7.23
N GLY A 155 1.52 11.22 -6.15
CA GLY A 155 0.18 10.65 -6.16
C GLY A 155 0.15 9.15 -6.42
N LEU A 156 1.15 8.38 -5.95
CA LEU A 156 1.07 6.92 -6.09
C LEU A 156 0.01 6.33 -5.14
N LYS A 157 -0.68 5.29 -5.60
CA LYS A 157 -1.58 4.47 -4.77
C LYS A 157 -0.84 3.57 -3.77
N LEU A 158 0.50 3.51 -3.86
CA LEU A 158 1.39 2.76 -2.97
C LEU A 158 1.57 3.54 -1.64
N ASP A 159 0.46 3.85 -0.98
CA ASP A 159 0.39 4.72 0.19
C ASP A 159 0.74 4.02 1.50
N TRP A 160 0.85 4.80 2.58
CA TRP A 160 1.04 4.28 3.92
C TRP A 160 -0.31 3.97 4.56
N LEU A 161 -0.85 2.77 4.29
CA LEU A 161 -1.95 2.28 5.12
C LEU A 161 -1.42 1.87 6.50
N CYS A 162 -0.34 1.08 6.54
CA CYS A 162 0.25 0.62 7.79
C CYS A 162 1.66 0.06 7.59
N LEU A 163 2.53 0.33 8.56
CA LEU A 163 3.80 -0.38 8.72
C LEU A 163 3.59 -1.51 9.74
N CYS A 164 2.90 -2.55 9.29
CA CYS A 164 2.55 -3.72 10.11
C CYS A 164 2.43 -4.99 9.26
N LEU A 165 3.12 -5.05 8.11
CA LEU A 165 3.19 -6.27 7.32
C LEU A 165 4.21 -7.21 7.96
N ASP A 166 3.72 -8.40 8.27
CA ASP A 166 4.51 -9.51 8.77
C ASP A 166 5.08 -10.35 7.62
N ALA A 167 5.76 -11.45 7.93
CA ALA A 167 6.56 -12.24 6.99
C ALA A 167 5.77 -13.15 6.01
N ASP A 168 4.44 -13.21 6.11
CA ASP A 168 3.59 -14.10 5.32
C ASP A 168 2.64 -13.33 4.39
N ALA A 169 2.54 -13.76 3.14
CA ALA A 169 1.62 -13.25 2.14
C ALA A 169 0.36 -14.14 2.04
N HIS A 170 -0.79 -13.54 1.73
CA HIS A 170 -2.03 -14.27 1.48
C HIS A 170 -2.87 -13.58 0.39
N HIS A 171 -3.98 -14.21 -0.03
CA HIS A 171 -4.83 -13.68 -1.11
C HIS A 171 -4.02 -13.40 -2.39
N MET A 172 -3.19 -14.38 -2.75
CA MET A 172 -2.21 -14.30 -3.83
C MET A 172 -2.84 -14.50 -5.20
N ASN A 173 -2.50 -13.65 -6.17
CA ASN A 173 -2.70 -13.93 -7.59
C ASN A 173 -1.55 -14.82 -8.12
N LEU A 174 -1.62 -16.13 -7.88
CA LEU A 174 -0.62 -17.10 -8.34
C LEU A 174 -0.57 -17.28 -9.88
N GLN A 175 -1.48 -16.66 -10.61
CA GLN A 175 -1.42 -16.60 -12.08
C GLN A 175 -0.56 -15.44 -12.58
N HIS A 176 -0.17 -14.51 -11.71
CA HIS A 176 0.64 -13.36 -12.07
C HIS A 176 2.00 -13.75 -12.67
N PRO A 177 2.52 -13.02 -13.69
CA PRO A 177 3.79 -13.33 -14.36
C PRO A 177 4.98 -13.52 -13.42
N ILE A 178 5.02 -12.84 -12.28
CA ILE A 178 6.13 -12.95 -11.30
C ILE A 178 6.26 -14.35 -10.69
N PHE A 179 5.22 -15.19 -10.73
CA PHE A 179 5.27 -16.59 -10.32
C PHE A 179 5.50 -17.53 -11.51
N LYS A 180 5.04 -17.13 -12.70
CA LYS A 180 5.24 -17.92 -13.93
C LYS A 180 6.68 -17.89 -14.43
N GLY A 181 7.42 -16.86 -14.08
CA GLY A 181 8.86 -16.79 -14.22
C GLY A 181 9.32 -16.11 -15.50
N PRO A 182 9.43 -14.77 -15.51
CA PRO A 182 10.26 -14.09 -16.51
C PRO A 182 11.73 -14.55 -16.42
N ILE A 183 12.15 -15.05 -15.24
CA ILE A 183 13.47 -15.65 -15.02
C ILE A 183 13.33 -17.04 -14.39
N ASN A 184 12.64 -17.14 -13.25
CA ASN A 184 12.46 -18.38 -12.50
C ASN A 184 11.00 -18.75 -12.40
N LYS A 185 10.60 -19.95 -12.80
CA LYS A 185 9.25 -20.44 -12.46
C LYS A 185 9.22 -20.73 -10.95
N VAL A 186 8.27 -20.12 -10.24
CA VAL A 186 8.08 -20.32 -8.79
C VAL A 186 6.65 -20.76 -8.53
N SER A 187 6.52 -21.87 -7.80
CA SER A 187 5.25 -22.29 -7.21
C SER A 187 5.36 -22.08 -5.71
N PRO A 188 4.86 -20.94 -5.17
CA PRO A 188 4.96 -20.65 -3.75
C PRO A 188 4.43 -21.79 -2.88
N THR A 189 5.19 -22.19 -1.87
CA THR A 189 4.76 -23.19 -0.89
C THR A 189 3.73 -22.57 0.04
N MET A 190 2.47 -22.94 -0.16
CA MET A 190 1.35 -22.43 0.63
C MET A 190 1.11 -23.30 1.87
N VAL A 191 1.06 -22.68 3.04
CA VAL A 191 0.79 -23.33 4.33
C VAL A 191 -0.51 -22.80 4.92
N MET A 192 -1.40 -23.69 5.34
CA MET A 192 -2.63 -23.29 6.05
C MET A 192 -2.27 -22.75 7.44
N LYS A 193 -2.62 -21.49 7.70
CA LYS A 193 -2.41 -20.79 8.97
C LYS A 193 -3.70 -20.11 9.42
N ASN A 194 -3.79 -19.73 10.69
CA ASN A 194 -4.94 -18.97 11.19
C ASN A 194 -5.05 -17.65 10.42
N THR A 195 -6.28 -17.27 10.10
CA THR A 195 -6.58 -15.98 9.47
C THR A 195 -6.10 -14.86 10.38
N PRO A 196 -5.40 -13.84 9.86
CA PRO A 196 -4.89 -12.75 10.68
C PRO A 196 -6.02 -12.04 11.44
N ASP A 197 -5.83 -11.86 12.75
CA ASP A 197 -6.85 -11.28 13.62
C ASP A 197 -7.34 -9.90 13.14
N GLY A 198 -6.44 -9.13 12.51
CA GLY A 198 -6.72 -7.84 11.91
C GLY A 198 -7.93 -7.84 10.97
N ILE A 199 -8.16 -8.94 10.24
CA ILE A 199 -9.26 -9.06 9.27
C ILE A 199 -10.62 -9.10 9.95
N PHE A 200 -10.73 -9.67 11.15
CA PHE A 200 -11.99 -9.76 11.89
C PHE A 200 -12.46 -8.44 12.50
N HIS A 201 -11.64 -7.39 12.42
CA HIS A 201 -12.04 -6.02 12.76
C HIS A 201 -12.73 -5.29 11.59
N TYR A 202 -12.86 -5.92 10.43
CA TYR A 202 -13.51 -5.37 9.25
C TYR A 202 -14.68 -6.27 8.81
N SER A 203 -15.62 -5.73 8.05
CA SER A 203 -16.79 -6.46 7.57
C SER A 203 -16.45 -7.63 6.64
N SER A 204 -15.25 -7.65 6.04
CA SER A 204 -14.75 -8.82 5.31
C SER A 204 -14.63 -10.04 6.23
N GLY A 205 -14.26 -9.84 7.49
CA GLY A 205 -14.04 -10.86 8.50
C GLY A 205 -15.27 -11.71 8.80
N ASP A 206 -16.47 -11.16 8.63
CA ASP A 206 -17.76 -11.86 8.86
C ASP A 206 -17.90 -13.12 7.99
N THR A 207 -17.23 -13.15 6.84
CA THR A 207 -17.30 -14.24 5.86
C THR A 207 -15.98 -15.00 5.70
N MET A 208 -14.92 -14.57 6.38
CA MET A 208 -13.59 -15.14 6.22
C MET A 208 -13.49 -16.50 6.93
N PRO A 209 -12.84 -17.50 6.30
CA PRO A 209 -12.55 -18.75 6.99
C PRO A 209 -11.62 -18.50 8.17
N LYS A 210 -11.61 -19.40 9.16
CA LYS A 210 -10.68 -19.31 10.32
C LYS A 210 -9.22 -19.55 9.95
N GLN A 211 -8.97 -20.17 8.80
CA GLN A 211 -7.63 -20.46 8.30
C GLN A 211 -7.54 -20.15 6.81
N LEU A 212 -6.37 -19.66 6.38
CA LEU A 212 -6.07 -19.30 5.00
C LEU A 212 -4.73 -19.91 4.58
N PRO A 213 -4.56 -20.24 3.29
CA PRO A 213 -3.26 -20.59 2.75
C PRO A 213 -2.37 -19.33 2.69
N MET A 214 -1.16 -19.43 3.24
CA MET A 214 -0.18 -18.34 3.29
C MET A 214 1.17 -18.76 2.72
N TRP A 215 1.83 -17.84 2.05
CA TRP A 215 3.18 -18.02 1.53
C TRP A 215 4.19 -17.28 2.41
N ARG A 216 5.20 -18.00 2.91
CA ARG A 216 6.26 -17.42 3.72
C ARG A 216 7.27 -16.68 2.85
N VAL A 217 7.28 -15.35 2.93
CA VAL A 217 8.14 -14.48 2.12
C VAL A 217 9.46 -14.22 2.85
N ASP A 218 9.36 -13.75 4.09
CA ASP A 218 10.51 -13.48 4.95
C ASP A 218 10.71 -14.64 5.92
N LYS A 219 11.95 -14.94 6.32
CA LYS A 219 12.27 -16.06 7.22
C LYS A 219 11.79 -15.78 8.65
N THR A 220 11.79 -14.51 9.06
CA THR A 220 11.36 -14.05 10.39
C THR A 220 10.41 -12.89 10.24
N GLY A 221 9.28 -12.99 10.92
CA GLY A 221 8.27 -11.97 11.04
C GLY A 221 8.30 -11.27 12.40
N TYR A 222 7.62 -10.13 12.54
CA TYR A 222 7.56 -9.40 13.81
C TYR A 222 6.73 -10.13 14.87
N LEU A 223 5.86 -11.06 14.45
CA LEU A 223 5.18 -11.98 15.36
C LEU A 223 6.09 -13.13 15.83
N ASP A 224 7.18 -13.40 15.12
CA ASP A 224 8.15 -14.46 15.47
C ASP A 224 9.35 -13.91 16.28
N GLY A 225 9.74 -12.66 16.05
CA GLY A 225 10.88 -12.04 16.71
C GLY A 225 11.20 -10.64 16.18
N GLU A 226 12.32 -10.07 16.62
CA GLU A 226 12.74 -8.74 16.16
C GLU A 226 13.15 -8.77 14.68
N CYS A 227 12.50 -7.97 13.85
CA CYS A 227 12.78 -7.87 12.41
C CYS A 227 12.47 -6.47 11.87
N ARG A 228 12.79 -6.24 10.60
CA ARG A 228 12.34 -5.05 9.86
C ARG A 228 10.88 -5.25 9.45
N ILE A 229 9.97 -4.43 9.97
CA ILE A 229 8.53 -4.50 9.66
C ILE A 229 8.26 -3.99 8.24
N GLY A 230 7.41 -4.71 7.49
CA GLY A 230 7.02 -4.34 6.14
C GLY A 230 5.85 -3.33 6.08
N LEU A 231 5.60 -2.80 4.89
CA LEU A 231 4.51 -1.89 4.58
C LEU A 231 3.38 -2.62 3.86
N VAL A 232 2.13 -2.30 4.22
CA VAL A 232 0.96 -2.50 3.36
C VAL A 232 0.39 -1.15 2.91
N SER A 233 -0.06 -1.10 1.66
CA SER A 233 -0.82 0.02 1.09
C SER A 233 -2.32 -0.27 1.12
N ARG A 234 -3.13 0.77 0.92
CA ARG A 234 -4.58 0.68 0.96
C ARG A 234 -5.14 0.02 -0.30
N GLY A 235 -5.92 -1.04 -0.10
CA GLY A 235 -6.55 -1.78 -1.21
C GLY A 235 -7.83 -1.16 -1.75
N SER A 236 -8.54 -0.37 -0.94
CA SER A 236 -9.79 0.25 -1.40
C SER A 236 -9.49 1.14 -2.62
N ARG A 237 -10.23 0.89 -3.70
CA ARG A 237 -10.11 1.63 -4.97
C ARG A 237 -8.70 1.62 -5.58
N PHE A 238 -7.90 0.61 -5.26
CA PHE A 238 -6.54 0.47 -5.82
C PHE A 238 -6.57 0.23 -7.34
N THR A 239 -7.44 -0.67 -7.81
CA THR A 239 -7.53 -1.11 -9.22
C THR A 239 -8.63 -0.40 -10.04
N GLU A 240 -9.02 0.82 -9.67
CA GLU A 240 -9.98 1.62 -10.47
C GLU A 240 -9.46 1.93 -11.89
N GLY A 241 -8.14 2.08 -12.01
CA GLY A 241 -7.48 2.38 -13.27
C GLY A 241 -6.77 1.16 -13.86
N PRO A 242 -6.56 1.14 -15.18
CA PRO A 242 -5.87 0.06 -15.88
C PRO A 242 -4.36 0.01 -15.58
N ASP A 243 -3.85 1.04 -14.92
CA ASP A 243 -2.45 1.22 -14.58
C ASP A 243 -2.06 0.59 -13.24
N ALA A 244 -3.01 0.03 -12.49
CA ALA A 244 -2.77 -0.57 -11.19
C ALA A 244 -3.16 -2.05 -11.13
N GLU A 245 -2.41 -2.84 -10.36
CA GLU A 245 -2.75 -4.24 -10.08
C GLU A 245 -2.38 -4.62 -8.65
N VAL A 246 -3.20 -5.48 -8.03
CA VAL A 246 -2.94 -6.10 -6.73
C VAL A 246 -2.52 -7.54 -6.96
N ILE A 247 -1.35 -7.90 -6.45
CA ILE A 247 -0.82 -9.26 -6.56
C ILE A 247 -1.06 -10.03 -5.27
N SER A 248 -0.94 -9.37 -4.12
CA SER A 248 -1.23 -10.02 -2.84
C SER A 248 -1.59 -9.04 -1.74
N SER A 249 -2.23 -9.61 -0.73
CA SER A 249 -2.23 -9.08 0.63
C SER A 249 -1.18 -9.81 1.48
N GLY A 250 -1.17 -9.58 2.78
CA GLY A 250 -0.29 -10.23 3.72
C GLY A 250 -0.73 -10.05 5.16
N VAL A 251 -0.14 -10.85 6.04
CA VAL A 251 -0.44 -10.87 7.46
C VAL A 251 -0.14 -9.50 8.04
N CYS A 252 -1.19 -8.77 8.44
CA CYS A 252 -1.10 -7.44 9.02
C CYS A 252 -2.35 -7.14 9.86
N GLN A 253 -2.39 -5.97 10.50
CA GLN A 253 -3.53 -5.52 11.31
C GLN A 253 -4.69 -4.93 10.49
N LYS A 254 -4.67 -5.09 9.17
CA LYS A 254 -5.60 -4.43 8.26
C LYS A 254 -6.48 -5.45 7.55
N ASP A 255 -7.47 -4.92 6.85
CA ASP A 255 -8.40 -5.71 6.07
C ASP A 255 -7.68 -6.57 5.01
N VAL A 256 -8.36 -7.61 4.54
CA VAL A 256 -7.91 -8.53 3.49
C VAL A 256 -7.51 -7.82 2.20
N THR A 257 -8.02 -6.62 1.98
CA THR A 257 -7.72 -5.78 0.82
C THR A 257 -6.37 -5.09 0.92
N ALA A 258 -5.72 -5.02 2.09
CA ALA A 258 -4.43 -4.37 2.26
C ALA A 258 -3.38 -4.94 1.29
N VAL A 259 -2.69 -4.07 0.54
CA VAL A 259 -1.82 -4.46 -0.57
C VAL A 259 -0.39 -4.62 -0.07
N ALA A 260 0.11 -5.85 -0.09
CA ALA A 260 1.51 -6.18 0.24
C ALA A 260 2.37 -6.23 -1.02
N LEU A 261 1.84 -6.76 -2.13
CA LEU A 261 2.46 -6.74 -3.45
C LEU A 261 1.50 -6.09 -4.44
N GLY A 262 1.93 -5.00 -5.07
CA GLY A 262 1.08 -4.21 -5.97
C GLY A 262 1.90 -3.37 -6.94
N ARG A 263 1.32 -3.04 -8.10
CA ARG A 263 1.93 -2.10 -9.07
C ARG A 263 0.99 -0.92 -9.29
N HIS A 264 1.57 0.26 -9.49
CA HIS A 264 0.87 1.45 -9.98
C HIS A 264 1.78 2.16 -11.00
N GLY A 265 1.36 2.13 -12.26
CA GLY A 265 2.19 2.56 -13.38
C GLY A 265 3.54 1.85 -13.44
N ASN A 266 4.61 2.62 -13.55
CA ASN A 266 6.00 2.18 -13.56
C ASN A 266 6.56 1.90 -12.15
N PHE A 267 5.72 1.85 -11.11
CA PHE A 267 6.15 1.63 -9.73
C PHE A 267 5.56 0.35 -9.16
N PHE A 268 6.39 -0.45 -8.49
CA PHE A 268 6.00 -1.66 -7.79
C PHE A 268 6.27 -1.53 -6.29
N LEU A 269 5.34 -1.97 -5.46
CA LEU A 269 5.51 -2.17 -4.03
C LEU A 269 5.89 -3.62 -3.76
N TRP A 270 7.12 -3.84 -3.31
CA TRP A 270 7.51 -5.02 -2.54
C TRP A 270 7.36 -4.69 -1.06
N GLY A 271 6.20 -4.97 -0.47
CA GLY A 271 5.87 -4.53 0.88
C GLY A 271 6.75 -5.14 1.98
N PHE A 272 7.30 -6.33 1.76
CA PHE A 272 8.12 -7.06 2.73
C PHE A 272 9.47 -6.37 2.95
N GLY A 273 9.92 -6.37 4.21
CA GLY A 273 11.07 -5.55 4.64
C GLY A 273 12.43 -6.25 4.51
N SER A 274 12.47 -7.58 4.54
CA SER A 274 13.72 -8.32 4.74
C SER A 274 14.78 -8.09 3.66
N SER A 275 16.04 -8.28 4.07
CA SER A 275 17.16 -8.37 3.13
C SER A 275 17.14 -9.74 2.44
N PRO A 276 17.86 -9.94 1.32
CA PRO A 276 17.95 -11.26 0.70
C PRO A 276 18.44 -12.36 1.65
N ALA A 277 19.30 -12.03 2.62
CA ALA A 277 19.77 -12.99 3.61
C ALA A 277 18.62 -13.56 4.45
N ASP A 278 17.58 -12.76 4.66
CA ASP A 278 16.41 -13.08 5.49
C ASP A 278 15.14 -13.37 4.67
N MET A 279 15.19 -13.30 3.33
CA MET A 279 14.13 -13.80 2.46
C MET A 279 14.19 -15.33 2.34
N THR A 280 13.04 -15.99 2.15
CA THR A 280 13.01 -17.40 1.72
C THR A 280 13.56 -17.55 0.30
N ASP A 281 14.01 -18.76 -0.06
CA ASP A 281 14.55 -19.03 -1.41
C ASP A 281 13.52 -18.78 -2.52
N GLU A 282 12.24 -19.04 -2.24
CA GLU A 282 11.13 -18.73 -3.14
C GLU A 282 10.97 -17.21 -3.28
N ALA A 283 11.01 -16.47 -2.18
CA ALA A 283 10.89 -15.02 -2.17
C ALA A 283 12.02 -14.33 -2.92
N GLN A 284 13.27 -14.78 -2.78
CA GLN A 284 14.39 -14.27 -3.55
C GLN A 284 14.15 -14.41 -5.07
N LYS A 285 13.65 -15.57 -5.51
CA LYS A 285 13.34 -15.82 -6.92
C LYS A 285 12.17 -14.97 -7.42
N VAL A 286 11.11 -14.82 -6.62
CA VAL A 286 9.97 -13.96 -6.95
C VAL A 286 10.38 -12.49 -6.98
N PHE A 287 11.22 -12.02 -6.05
CA PHE A 287 11.77 -10.66 -6.05
C PHE A 287 12.53 -10.38 -7.34
N VAL A 288 13.42 -11.30 -7.75
CA VAL A 288 14.13 -11.20 -9.03
C VAL A 288 13.15 -11.17 -10.22
N ASN A 289 12.10 -11.99 -10.19
CA ASN A 289 11.06 -11.95 -11.22
C ASN A 289 10.30 -10.62 -11.24
N VAL A 290 10.04 -9.99 -10.09
CA VAL A 290 9.43 -8.65 -10.00
C VAL A 290 10.31 -7.62 -10.71
N VAL A 291 11.63 -7.63 -10.45
CA VAL A 291 12.56 -6.71 -11.12
C VAL A 291 12.52 -6.94 -12.64
N ALA A 292 12.56 -8.19 -13.11
CA ALA A 292 12.47 -8.48 -14.54
C ALA A 292 11.11 -8.09 -15.15
N TYR A 293 10.02 -8.33 -14.42
CA TYR A 293 8.65 -7.97 -14.82
C TYR A 293 8.50 -6.46 -15.01
N MET A 294 9.15 -5.66 -14.16
CA MET A 294 8.99 -4.20 -14.19
C MET A 294 9.59 -3.53 -15.43
N LYS A 295 10.56 -4.15 -16.11
CA LYS A 295 11.20 -3.61 -17.31
C LYS A 295 10.22 -3.17 -18.40
N GLN A 296 9.10 -3.89 -18.57
CA GLN A 296 8.11 -3.58 -19.61
C GLN A 296 7.30 -2.29 -19.36
N PHE A 297 7.40 -1.71 -18.17
CA PHE A 297 6.69 -0.50 -17.78
C PHE A 297 7.50 0.77 -17.97
N ASP A 298 8.61 0.74 -18.71
CA ASP A 298 9.33 1.98 -19.06
C ASP A 298 8.40 2.92 -19.85
N GLY A 299 8.32 4.18 -19.41
CA GLY A 299 7.39 5.16 -19.97
C GLY A 299 5.93 5.02 -19.51
N LYS A 300 5.56 3.97 -18.78
CA LYS A 300 4.19 3.70 -18.32
C LYS A 300 3.90 4.39 -16.99
N MET A 301 3.85 5.72 -17.01
CA MET A 301 3.56 6.52 -15.81
C MET A 301 2.15 6.26 -15.26
N ALA A 302 2.01 6.42 -13.94
CA ALA A 302 0.71 6.39 -13.27
C ALA A 302 -0.28 7.38 -13.90
N ILE A 303 -1.45 6.86 -14.27
CA ILE A 303 -2.60 7.59 -14.80
C ILE A 303 -3.49 8.05 -13.65
N THR A 304 -3.79 7.14 -12.72
CA THR A 304 -4.77 7.35 -11.65
C THR A 304 -4.09 7.85 -10.38
N LYS A 305 -3.79 9.15 -10.33
CA LYS A 305 -3.09 9.74 -9.19
C LYS A 305 -3.99 9.83 -7.96
N LYS A 306 -3.46 9.42 -6.82
CA LYS A 306 -4.14 9.58 -5.54
C LYS A 306 -3.93 11.01 -5.04
N TYR A 307 -4.99 11.80 -4.93
CA TYR A 307 -4.88 13.19 -4.45
C TYR A 307 -4.59 13.27 -2.97
N ASN A 308 -5.32 12.47 -2.19
CA ASN A 308 -5.22 12.45 -0.75
C ASN A 308 -5.61 11.07 -0.21
N GLN A 309 -4.82 10.56 0.72
CA GLN A 309 -5.06 9.29 1.41
C GLN A 309 -6.31 9.28 2.29
N THR A 310 -6.81 10.46 2.66
CA THR A 310 -7.98 10.63 3.52
C THR A 310 -9.25 10.96 2.75
N MET A 311 -9.26 10.87 1.42
CA MET A 311 -10.51 11.00 0.68
C MET A 311 -11.46 9.87 1.08
N ALA A 312 -12.71 10.23 1.37
CA ALA A 312 -13.77 9.26 1.53
C ALA A 312 -14.03 8.57 0.18
N THR A 313 -14.21 7.26 0.20
CA THR A 313 -14.66 6.47 -0.95
C THR A 313 -16.11 6.03 -0.77
N THR A 314 -16.79 5.69 -1.86
CA THR A 314 -18.13 5.13 -1.81
C THR A 314 -18.16 3.79 -1.05
N ASP A 315 -17.06 3.03 -1.06
CA ASP A 315 -16.93 1.81 -0.25
C ASP A 315 -16.98 2.13 1.24
N GLN A 316 -16.27 3.18 1.68
CA GLN A 316 -16.31 3.60 3.09
C GLN A 316 -17.70 4.10 3.48
N VAL A 317 -18.36 4.88 2.62
CA VAL A 317 -19.72 5.37 2.87
C VAL A 317 -20.73 4.21 2.95
N ARG A 318 -20.54 3.15 2.16
CA ARG A 318 -21.37 1.95 2.17
C ARG A 318 -21.26 1.16 3.48
N GLU A 319 -20.14 1.25 4.19
CA GLU A 319 -19.99 0.59 5.49
C GLU A 319 -20.68 1.35 6.63
N ILE A 320 -20.91 2.66 6.50
CA ILE A 320 -21.51 3.49 7.57
C ILE A 320 -22.85 2.91 8.08
N PRO A 321 -23.83 2.55 7.21
CA PRO A 321 -25.08 1.96 7.69
C PRO A 321 -24.88 0.65 8.46
N LYS A 322 -23.85 -0.14 8.12
CA LYS A 322 -23.56 -1.43 8.77
C LYS A 322 -22.96 -1.26 10.16
N GLU A 323 -22.14 -0.23 10.33
CA GLU A 323 -21.54 0.13 11.63
C GLU A 323 -22.54 0.84 12.56
N LEU A 324 -23.62 1.40 12.01
CA LEU A 324 -24.65 2.11 12.76
C LEU A 324 -25.78 1.17 13.21
N THR A 325 -25.47 0.17 14.02
CA THR A 325 -26.47 -0.79 14.55
C THR A 325 -26.33 -0.98 16.06
N ARG A 326 -27.38 -1.51 16.70
CA ARG A 326 -27.34 -1.77 18.15
C ARG A 326 -26.28 -2.81 18.52
N ALA A 327 -26.13 -3.84 17.71
CA ALA A 327 -25.09 -4.85 17.89
C ALA A 327 -23.68 -4.23 17.89
N LYS A 328 -23.39 -3.36 16.92
CA LYS A 328 -22.11 -2.65 16.84
C LYS A 328 -21.87 -1.70 18.00
N TYR A 329 -22.93 -1.08 18.53
CA TYR A 329 -22.83 -0.31 19.75
C TYR A 329 -22.53 -1.19 20.97
N ASP A 330 -23.19 -2.34 21.10
CA ASP A 330 -22.93 -3.27 22.19
C ASP A 330 -21.48 -3.82 22.12
N ASP A 331 -20.96 -4.08 20.91
CA ASP A 331 -19.56 -4.43 20.67
C ASP A 331 -18.60 -3.30 21.10
N TYR A 332 -18.92 -2.04 20.73
CA TYR A 332 -18.17 -0.86 21.17
C TYR A 332 -18.16 -0.74 22.71
N VAL A 333 -19.31 -0.91 23.37
CA VAL A 333 -19.42 -0.87 24.83
C VAL A 333 -18.56 -1.97 25.47
N ALA A 334 -18.61 -3.18 24.92
CA ALA A 334 -17.79 -4.29 25.41
C ALA A 334 -16.29 -4.00 25.23
N MET A 335 -15.89 -3.49 24.08
CA MET A 335 -14.50 -3.12 23.78
C MET A 335 -13.96 -2.06 24.74
N ILE A 336 -14.72 -0.99 25.02
CA ILE A 336 -14.26 0.05 25.96
C ILE A 336 -14.18 -0.47 27.39
N LYS A 337 -15.13 -1.32 27.83
CA LYS A 337 -15.06 -1.97 29.16
C LYS A 337 -13.82 -2.84 29.30
N ASP A 338 -13.53 -3.64 28.28
CA ASP A 338 -12.35 -4.50 28.27
C ASP A 338 -11.06 -3.66 28.24
N PHE A 339 -11.00 -2.64 27.38
CA PHE A 339 -9.89 -1.69 27.37
C PHE A 339 -9.66 -1.05 28.74
N ASN A 340 -10.69 -0.51 29.39
CA ASN A 340 -10.58 0.09 30.72
C ASN A 340 -10.08 -0.91 31.77
N THR A 341 -10.56 -2.15 31.71
CA THR A 341 -10.13 -3.24 32.60
C THR A 341 -8.66 -3.57 32.39
N GLN A 342 -8.23 -3.77 31.14
CA GLN A 342 -6.84 -4.07 30.80
C GLN A 342 -5.92 -2.88 31.12
N ASN A 343 -6.37 -1.66 30.88
CA ASN A 343 -5.63 -0.43 31.15
C ASN A 343 -5.36 -0.25 32.66
N ALA A 344 -6.39 -0.45 33.49
CA ALA A 344 -6.26 -0.41 34.95
C ALA A 344 -5.33 -1.53 35.47
N LYS A 345 -5.48 -2.75 34.94
CA LYS A 345 -4.60 -3.88 35.28
C LYS A 345 -3.15 -3.57 34.94
N ARG A 346 -2.88 -3.09 33.73
CA ARG A 346 -1.52 -2.78 33.26
C ARG A 346 -0.88 -1.67 34.09
N LYS A 347 -1.64 -0.63 34.43
CA LYS A 347 -1.17 0.45 35.32
C LYS A 347 -0.75 -0.11 36.67
N LYS A 348 -1.59 -0.95 37.28
CA LYS A 348 -1.31 -1.59 38.57
C LYS A 348 -0.04 -2.45 38.51
N GLU A 349 0.12 -3.27 37.49
CA GLU A 349 1.32 -4.11 37.30
C GLU A 349 2.61 -3.28 37.22
N LEU A 350 2.59 -2.18 36.47
CA LEU A 350 3.76 -1.30 36.35
C LEU A 350 4.05 -0.52 37.64
N ASP A 351 3.01 -0.09 38.35
CA ASP A 351 3.18 0.57 39.66
C ASP A 351 3.77 -0.40 40.69
N GLU A 352 3.28 -1.64 40.74
CA GLU A 352 3.81 -2.70 41.63
C GLU A 352 5.26 -3.06 41.27
N LYS A 353 5.58 -3.16 39.97
CA LYS A 353 6.96 -3.40 39.51
C LYS A 353 7.90 -2.27 39.94
N LYS A 354 7.46 -1.01 39.81
CA LYS A 354 8.19 0.17 40.25
C LYS A 354 8.33 0.21 41.79
N ALA A 355 7.27 -0.08 42.54
CA ALA A 355 7.29 -0.13 44.00
C ALA A 355 8.20 -1.24 44.54
N ALA A 356 8.32 -2.36 43.83
CA ALA A 356 9.25 -3.44 44.13
C ALA A 356 10.72 -3.12 43.79
N GLY A 357 11.03 -1.88 43.37
CA GLY A 357 12.38 -1.44 43.02
C GLY A 357 12.92 -2.04 41.71
N LYS A 358 12.07 -2.67 40.90
CA LYS A 358 12.48 -3.21 39.60
C LYS A 358 12.47 -2.11 38.54
N THR A 359 13.54 -2.04 37.75
CA THR A 359 13.64 -1.10 36.63
C THR A 359 12.58 -1.43 35.57
N LEU A 360 11.87 -0.40 35.13
CA LEU A 360 10.97 -0.48 33.99
C LEU A 360 11.78 -0.40 32.69
N THR A 361 11.34 -1.06 31.63
CA THR A 361 11.92 -0.82 30.31
C THR A 361 11.50 0.56 29.80
N SER A 362 12.24 1.13 28.84
CA SER A 362 11.87 2.44 28.27
C SER A 362 10.45 2.45 27.69
N SER A 363 10.01 1.36 27.08
CA SER A 363 8.63 1.22 26.58
C SER A 363 7.59 1.19 27.72
N GLU A 364 7.91 0.55 28.84
CA GLU A 364 7.03 0.55 30.02
C GLU A 364 6.94 1.94 30.65
N GLU A 365 8.05 2.67 30.74
CA GLU A 365 8.08 4.04 31.24
C GLU A 365 7.25 4.99 30.36
N GLU A 366 7.41 4.91 29.03
CA GLU A 366 6.61 5.70 28.09
C GLU A 366 5.11 5.36 28.21
N SER A 367 4.77 4.09 28.38
CA SER A 367 3.38 3.65 28.48
C SER A 367 2.65 4.27 29.67
N LEU A 368 3.33 4.53 30.79
CA LEU A 368 2.76 5.13 32.00
C LEU A 368 2.10 6.49 31.76
N MET A 369 2.47 7.22 30.70
CA MET A 369 1.83 8.49 30.34
C MET A 369 0.42 8.31 29.75
N TYR A 370 0.13 7.12 29.23
CA TYR A 370 -1.08 6.83 28.46
C TYR A 370 -2.02 5.84 29.16
N ILE A 371 -1.57 5.17 30.22
CA ILE A 371 -2.34 4.16 30.94
C ILE A 371 -2.88 4.64 32.29
N GLY A 372 -3.97 4.04 32.76
CA GLY A 372 -4.60 4.34 34.06
C GLY A 372 -5.70 5.42 34.03
N ARG A 373 -6.05 5.93 32.85
CA ARG A 373 -7.27 6.74 32.65
C ARG A 373 -8.39 5.85 32.15
N GLU A 374 -9.59 6.04 32.68
CA GLU A 374 -10.78 5.34 32.21
C GLU A 374 -11.39 6.11 31.04
N GLU A 375 -11.62 5.42 29.92
CA GLU A 375 -12.32 5.97 28.77
C GLU A 375 -13.82 5.94 29.02
N ALA A 376 -14.50 7.06 28.81
CA ALA A 376 -15.94 7.15 28.97
C ALA A 376 -16.66 6.33 27.88
N ILE A 377 -17.67 5.57 28.29
CA ILE A 377 -18.53 4.83 27.35
C ILE A 377 -19.61 5.79 26.87
N SER A 378 -19.58 6.15 25.58
CA SER A 378 -20.62 6.97 24.97
C SER A 378 -21.99 6.29 25.07
N THR A 379 -23.04 7.10 25.23
CA THR A 379 -24.42 6.66 25.09
C THR A 379 -24.74 6.26 23.64
N TRP A 380 -25.86 5.59 23.41
CA TRP A 380 -26.32 5.27 22.05
C TRP A 380 -26.48 6.53 21.18
N GLU A 381 -27.04 7.60 21.74
CA GLU A 381 -27.25 8.87 21.03
C GLU A 381 -25.92 9.56 20.65
N GLU A 382 -24.95 9.56 21.56
CA GLU A 382 -23.61 10.09 21.26
C GLU A 382 -22.88 9.23 20.21
N PHE A 383 -23.02 7.90 20.31
CA PHE A 383 -22.47 6.96 19.35
C PHE A 383 -23.04 7.20 17.94
N THR A 384 -24.37 7.29 17.81
CA THR A 384 -25.02 7.51 16.53
C THR A 384 -24.73 8.89 15.97
N THR A 385 -24.76 9.93 16.81
CA THR A 385 -24.43 11.31 16.41
C THR A 385 -23.02 11.39 15.85
N ARG A 386 -22.04 10.74 16.50
CA ARG A 386 -20.65 10.71 16.04
C ARG A 386 -20.50 10.03 14.67
N ILE A 387 -21.20 8.92 14.43
CA ILE A 387 -21.11 8.18 13.17
C ILE A 387 -21.85 8.90 12.03
N MET A 388 -23.03 9.49 12.30
CA MET A 388 -23.77 10.29 11.31
C MET A 388 -23.02 11.57 10.93
N GLY A 389 -22.16 12.08 11.81
CA GLY A 389 -21.40 13.31 11.58
C GLY A 389 -22.32 14.49 11.28
N LYS A 390 -22.08 15.20 10.18
CA LYS A 390 -22.89 16.37 9.79
C LYS A 390 -24.36 16.07 9.52
N TYR A 391 -24.70 14.82 9.21
CA TYR A 391 -26.09 14.42 8.97
C TYR A 391 -26.89 14.26 10.27
N ALA A 392 -26.25 14.22 11.44
CA ALA A 392 -26.94 14.17 12.72
C ALA A 392 -27.86 15.39 12.93
N ALA A 393 -27.51 16.56 12.39
CA ALA A 393 -28.37 17.75 12.44
C ALA A 393 -29.70 17.59 11.68
N THR A 394 -29.74 16.69 10.69
CA THR A 394 -30.94 16.41 9.89
C THR A 394 -31.75 15.24 10.43
N PHE A 395 -31.07 14.17 10.85
CA PHE A 395 -31.74 12.92 11.24
C PHE A 395 -31.91 12.77 12.77
N GLY A 396 -31.11 13.47 13.58
CA GLY A 396 -31.10 13.30 15.03
C GLY A 396 -30.95 11.84 15.42
N ASN A 397 -31.96 11.30 16.10
CA ASN A 397 -32.01 9.90 16.54
C ASN A 397 -32.66 8.94 15.52
N ASP A 398 -33.04 9.40 14.33
CA ASP A 398 -33.60 8.56 13.26
C ASP A 398 -32.52 7.78 12.50
N VAL A 399 -32.00 6.73 13.14
CA VAL A 399 -30.99 5.83 12.56
C VAL A 399 -31.49 5.16 11.30
N THR A 400 -32.71 4.65 11.30
CA THR A 400 -33.29 3.93 10.15
C THR A 400 -33.45 4.86 8.95
N GLY A 401 -33.94 6.08 9.16
CA GLY A 401 -34.06 7.09 8.11
C GLY A 401 -32.70 7.47 7.52
N PHE A 402 -31.68 7.66 8.36
CA PHE A 402 -30.32 7.94 7.88
C PHE A 402 -29.73 6.77 7.09
N GLN A 403 -29.85 5.53 7.59
CA GLN A 403 -29.38 4.34 6.87
C GLN A 403 -30.03 4.22 5.49
N LYS A 404 -31.36 4.42 5.43
CA LYS A 404 -32.09 4.43 4.17
C LYS A 404 -31.59 5.55 3.24
N TYR A 405 -31.43 6.76 3.76
CA TYR A 405 -30.92 7.90 3.00
C TYR A 405 -29.55 7.62 2.39
N ILE A 406 -28.60 7.07 3.15
CA ILE A 406 -27.27 6.74 2.63
C ILE A 406 -27.39 5.67 1.53
N ASN A 407 -28.10 4.58 1.78
CA ASN A 407 -28.26 3.48 0.83
C ASN A 407 -28.91 3.93 -0.49
N ASP A 408 -29.92 4.80 -0.42
CA ASP A 408 -30.61 5.34 -1.60
C ASP A 408 -29.74 6.32 -2.42
N ASN A 409 -28.65 6.83 -1.85
CA ASN A 409 -27.83 7.90 -2.43
C ASN A 409 -26.38 7.51 -2.70
N LEU A 410 -26.01 6.22 -2.61
CA LEU A 410 -24.64 5.77 -2.85
C LEU A 410 -24.12 6.13 -4.25
N ASP A 411 -25.00 6.19 -5.25
CA ASP A 411 -24.68 6.55 -6.64
C ASP A 411 -24.33 8.04 -6.83
N TYR A 412 -24.52 8.86 -5.79
CA TYR A 412 -24.33 10.31 -5.81
C TYR A 412 -23.32 10.77 -4.76
N VAL A 413 -22.63 9.85 -4.09
CA VAL A 413 -21.58 10.17 -3.13
C VAL A 413 -20.46 10.94 -3.81
N TYR A 414 -20.03 12.02 -3.20
CA TYR A 414 -18.91 12.84 -3.65
C TYR A 414 -18.01 13.22 -2.46
N CYS A 415 -16.70 13.18 -2.68
CA CYS A 415 -15.68 13.67 -1.76
C CYS A 415 -14.87 14.77 -2.43
N ASP A 416 -14.66 15.89 -1.73
CA ASP A 416 -13.70 16.89 -2.17
C ASP A 416 -12.26 16.35 -2.01
N ALA A 417 -11.39 16.60 -3.00
CA ALA A 417 -10.03 16.07 -2.99
C ALA A 417 -9.18 16.53 -1.80
N ALA A 418 -9.51 17.68 -1.18
CA ALA A 418 -8.85 18.20 0.01
C ALA A 418 -9.50 17.74 1.33
N ALA A 419 -10.60 16.98 1.29
CA ALA A 419 -11.34 16.57 2.47
C ALA A 419 -10.61 15.50 3.31
N PHE A 420 -10.96 15.45 4.60
CA PHE A 420 -10.48 14.46 5.56
C PHE A 420 -11.63 13.55 6.00
N TYR A 421 -11.76 12.41 5.34
CA TYR A 421 -12.80 11.39 5.49
C TYR A 421 -14.23 11.93 5.44
N ASP A 422 -14.44 13.10 4.82
CA ASP A 422 -15.75 13.71 4.64
C ASP A 422 -16.33 13.38 3.26
N TYR A 423 -17.66 13.28 3.21
CA TYR A 423 -18.41 12.99 1.99
C TYR A 423 -19.73 13.77 1.96
N THR A 424 -20.23 14.00 0.76
CA THR A 424 -21.52 14.66 0.50
C THR A 424 -22.34 13.82 -0.47
N ILE A 425 -23.65 14.04 -0.49
CA ILE A 425 -24.48 13.63 -1.62
C ILE A 425 -24.50 14.79 -2.62
N ASP A 426 -24.01 14.56 -3.82
CA ASP A 426 -23.97 15.57 -4.88
C ASP A 426 -25.38 15.84 -5.41
N SER A 427 -26.01 16.90 -4.90
CA SER A 427 -27.37 17.29 -5.26
C SER A 427 -27.53 17.61 -6.76
N SER A 428 -26.46 18.03 -7.43
CA SER A 428 -26.49 18.30 -8.88
C SER A 428 -26.64 17.01 -9.67
N VAL A 429 -25.86 15.99 -9.32
CA VAL A 429 -25.94 14.67 -9.94
C VAL A 429 -27.22 13.94 -9.53
N GLN A 430 -27.62 14.07 -8.27
CA GLN A 430 -28.88 13.53 -7.76
C GLN A 430 -30.08 14.10 -8.53
N LYS A 431 -30.11 15.41 -8.81
CA LYS A 431 -31.15 16.07 -9.64
C LYS A 431 -31.17 15.53 -11.07
N ILE A 432 -30.01 15.20 -11.64
CA ILE A 432 -29.92 14.59 -12.98
C ILE A 432 -30.39 13.14 -12.95
N GLY A 433 -30.24 12.44 -11.82
CA GLY A 433 -30.72 11.07 -11.63
C GLY A 433 -29.87 10.00 -12.33
N VAL A 434 -28.60 10.31 -12.62
CA VAL A 434 -27.65 9.37 -13.22
C VAL A 434 -26.40 9.30 -12.36
N SER A 435 -26.02 8.10 -11.92
CA SER A 435 -24.84 7.85 -11.07
C SER A 435 -23.57 8.54 -11.59
N ASN A 436 -22.77 9.09 -10.68
CA ASN A 436 -21.49 9.71 -11.03
C ASN A 436 -20.42 8.72 -11.49
N HIS A 437 -20.56 7.42 -11.22
CA HIS A 437 -19.71 6.36 -11.79
C HIS A 437 -20.04 6.04 -13.24
N SER A 438 -21.21 6.49 -13.75
CA SER A 438 -21.69 6.12 -15.07
C SER A 438 -21.26 7.13 -16.13
N ILE A 439 -20.59 6.66 -17.19
CA ILE A 439 -20.29 7.51 -18.37
C ILE A 439 -21.57 8.12 -18.97
N LYS A 440 -22.73 7.48 -18.75
CA LYS A 440 -24.04 8.03 -19.15
C LYS A 440 -24.31 9.40 -18.54
N LEU A 441 -23.74 9.73 -17.37
CA LEU A 441 -23.87 11.07 -16.79
C LEU A 441 -23.34 12.15 -17.75
N LEU A 442 -22.20 11.89 -18.39
CA LEU A 442 -21.60 12.82 -19.35
C LEU A 442 -22.50 12.98 -20.58
N ASP A 443 -23.03 11.87 -21.11
CA ASP A 443 -23.95 11.89 -22.25
C ASP A 443 -25.24 12.65 -21.93
N THR A 444 -25.81 12.43 -20.75
CA THR A 444 -27.01 13.13 -20.27
C THR A 444 -26.75 14.63 -20.14
N CYS A 445 -25.60 15.04 -19.58
CA CYS A 445 -25.24 16.45 -19.47
C CYS A 445 -25.08 17.10 -20.86
N VAL A 446 -24.43 16.43 -21.81
CA VAL A 446 -24.31 16.94 -23.18
C VAL A 446 -25.69 17.11 -23.82
N LYS A 447 -26.58 16.13 -23.67
CA LYS A 447 -27.96 16.21 -24.17
C LYS A 447 -28.72 17.38 -23.53
N MET A 448 -28.61 17.57 -22.22
CA MET A 448 -29.20 18.72 -21.52
C MET A 448 -28.73 20.06 -22.09
N MET A 449 -27.44 20.16 -22.45
CA MET A 449 -26.91 21.36 -23.12
C MET A 449 -27.45 21.53 -24.54
N GLU A 450 -27.59 20.45 -25.33
CA GLU A 450 -28.15 20.48 -26.69
C GLU A 450 -29.64 20.86 -26.69
N ASP A 451 -30.40 20.36 -25.71
CA ASP A 451 -31.85 20.56 -25.58
C ASP A 451 -32.20 21.85 -24.79
N ASN A 452 -31.21 22.64 -24.38
CA ASN A 452 -31.36 23.84 -23.52
C ASN A 452 -32.14 23.57 -22.21
N ASN A 453 -31.96 22.38 -21.63
CA ASN A 453 -32.61 21.95 -20.39
C ASN A 453 -31.61 22.03 -19.22
N ASP A 454 -31.61 23.16 -18.50
CA ASP A 454 -30.65 23.48 -17.44
C ASP A 454 -29.16 23.30 -17.88
N PRO A 455 -28.73 24.02 -18.94
CA PRO A 455 -27.39 23.88 -19.51
C PRO A 455 -26.28 24.30 -18.52
N ALA A 456 -26.59 25.17 -17.56
CA ALA A 456 -25.63 25.62 -16.54
C ALA A 456 -25.30 24.49 -15.55
N LEU A 457 -26.31 23.75 -15.09
CA LEU A 457 -26.14 22.56 -14.26
C LEU A 457 -25.34 21.48 -15.00
N ALA A 458 -25.71 21.19 -16.25
CA ALA A 458 -25.01 20.20 -17.06
C ALA A 458 -23.52 20.55 -17.26
N LEU A 459 -23.23 21.81 -17.54
CA LEU A 459 -21.84 22.28 -17.72
C LEU A 459 -21.03 22.20 -16.42
N SER A 460 -21.64 22.52 -15.26
CA SER A 460 -20.94 22.43 -13.97
C SER A 460 -20.59 20.98 -13.62
N VAL A 461 -21.49 20.03 -13.89
CA VAL A 461 -21.26 18.59 -13.69
C VAL A 461 -20.16 18.07 -14.63
N LEU A 462 -20.20 18.42 -15.93
CA LEU A 462 -19.16 18.03 -16.88
C LEU A 462 -17.76 18.51 -16.44
N LYS A 463 -17.65 19.76 -15.98
CA LYS A 463 -16.38 20.33 -15.48
C LYS A 463 -15.93 19.71 -14.16
N LYS A 464 -16.87 19.36 -13.28
CA LYS A 464 -16.56 18.75 -11.98
C LYS A 464 -15.99 17.33 -12.15
N TYR A 465 -16.63 16.54 -13.00
CA TYR A 465 -16.36 15.11 -13.16
C TYR A 465 -15.38 14.76 -14.29
N THR A 466 -14.74 15.74 -14.92
CA THR A 466 -13.68 15.51 -15.93
C THR A 466 -12.50 16.44 -15.68
N ALA A 467 -11.39 16.24 -16.41
CA ALA A 467 -10.26 17.17 -16.41
C ALA A 467 -10.40 18.28 -17.47
N GLU A 468 -11.53 18.34 -18.17
CA GLU A 468 -11.74 19.20 -19.32
C GLU A 468 -12.52 20.47 -18.94
N ASN A 469 -12.35 21.52 -19.75
CA ASN A 469 -12.96 22.84 -19.50
C ASN A 469 -13.74 23.40 -20.69
N PHE A 470 -14.21 22.53 -21.59
CA PHE A 470 -15.00 22.96 -22.75
C PHE A 470 -16.27 23.70 -22.32
N THR A 471 -16.73 24.61 -23.17
CA THR A 471 -17.90 25.46 -22.88
C THR A 471 -19.11 25.10 -23.73
N THR A 472 -18.94 24.32 -24.80
CA THR A 472 -20.03 23.99 -25.74
C THR A 472 -20.34 22.49 -25.78
N ALA A 473 -21.61 22.15 -26.01
CA ALA A 473 -22.06 20.76 -26.15
C ALA A 473 -21.30 20.01 -27.26
N LYS A 474 -20.99 20.72 -28.37
CA LYS A 474 -20.27 20.16 -29.52
C LYS A 474 -18.86 19.69 -29.16
N GLU A 475 -18.13 20.48 -28.36
CA GLU A 475 -16.80 20.13 -27.90
C GLU A 475 -16.83 18.91 -26.97
N TRP A 476 -17.75 18.92 -25.99
CA TRP A 476 -17.96 17.79 -25.09
C TRP A 476 -18.30 16.50 -25.85
N LYS A 477 -19.28 16.55 -26.76
CA LYS A 477 -19.68 15.42 -27.59
C LYS A 477 -18.51 14.85 -28.39
N LYS A 478 -17.70 15.73 -29.00
CA LYS A 478 -16.50 15.34 -29.74
C LYS A 478 -15.46 14.66 -28.84
N TRP A 479 -15.20 15.20 -27.66
CA TRP A 479 -14.24 14.63 -26.72
C TRP A 479 -14.71 13.28 -26.17
N ILE A 480 -15.97 13.15 -25.78
CA ILE A 480 -16.53 11.88 -25.29
C ILE A 480 -16.47 10.85 -26.41
N ALA A 481 -16.90 11.18 -27.64
CA ALA A 481 -16.85 10.26 -28.77
C ALA A 481 -15.42 9.79 -29.07
N LYS A 482 -14.43 10.69 -29.01
CA LYS A 482 -13.02 10.36 -29.23
C LYS A 482 -12.46 9.41 -28.16
N ASN A 483 -12.86 9.57 -26.90
CA ASN A 483 -12.24 8.88 -25.77
C ASN A 483 -13.11 7.76 -25.17
N ARG A 484 -14.31 7.50 -25.71
CA ARG A 484 -15.33 6.64 -25.07
C ARG A 484 -14.81 5.29 -24.58
N SER A 485 -14.04 4.57 -25.40
CA SER A 485 -13.49 3.26 -25.05
C SER A 485 -12.37 3.29 -24.01
N LYS A 486 -11.84 4.48 -23.73
CA LYS A 486 -10.73 4.73 -22.80
C LYS A 486 -11.18 5.39 -21.50
N LEU A 487 -12.43 5.85 -21.41
CA LEU A 487 -12.95 6.51 -20.22
C LEU A 487 -13.22 5.50 -19.10
N TYR A 488 -12.79 5.84 -17.89
CA TYR A 488 -13.12 5.11 -16.66
C TYR A 488 -13.27 6.10 -15.51
N PHE A 489 -14.04 5.74 -14.49
CA PHE A 489 -14.24 6.60 -13.32
C PHE A 489 -13.24 6.27 -12.21
N SER A 490 -12.72 7.28 -11.51
CA SER A 490 -11.88 7.09 -10.33
C SER A 490 -12.29 8.05 -9.21
N GLU A 491 -12.57 7.47 -8.05
CA GLU A 491 -12.79 8.21 -6.80
C GLU A 491 -11.46 8.73 -6.23
N THR A 492 -10.42 7.90 -6.28
CA THR A 492 -9.09 8.23 -5.72
C THR A 492 -8.40 9.38 -6.46
N ASN A 493 -8.77 9.62 -7.72
CA ASN A 493 -8.33 10.75 -8.53
C ASN A 493 -9.35 11.91 -8.55
N GLY A 494 -10.00 12.18 -7.41
CA GLY A 494 -10.86 13.36 -7.25
C GLY A 494 -12.31 13.18 -7.70
N TYR A 495 -12.83 11.95 -7.72
CA TYR A 495 -14.16 11.62 -8.27
C TYR A 495 -14.33 12.12 -9.72
N ARG A 496 -13.48 11.63 -10.64
CA ARG A 496 -13.46 12.07 -12.04
C ARG A 496 -13.38 10.91 -13.03
N PHE A 497 -13.91 11.15 -14.22
CA PHE A 497 -13.63 10.36 -15.41
C PHE A 497 -12.22 10.66 -15.92
N MET A 498 -11.44 9.59 -16.07
CA MET A 498 -10.07 9.56 -16.51
C MET A 498 -9.97 8.87 -17.87
N ILE A 499 -8.93 9.22 -18.63
CA ILE A 499 -8.62 8.57 -19.91
C ILE A 499 -7.50 7.57 -19.68
N ASN A 500 -7.72 6.32 -20.09
CA ASN A 500 -6.65 5.35 -20.21
C ASN A 500 -5.66 5.79 -21.29
N THR A 501 -4.47 6.22 -20.87
CA THR A 501 -3.37 6.62 -21.76
C THR A 501 -2.45 5.46 -22.13
N TYR A 502 -2.68 4.25 -21.62
CA TYR A 502 -2.01 3.06 -22.12
C TYR A 502 -2.63 2.66 -23.46
N ASN A 503 -1.77 2.24 -24.39
CA ASN A 503 -2.17 1.75 -25.70
C ASN A 503 -2.62 0.29 -25.64
#